data_AF-A0A058ZXV0-F1
#
_entry.id   AF-A0A058ZXV0-F1
#
_cell.length_a   1.000
_cell.length_b   1.000
_cell.length_c   1.000
_cell.angle_alpha   90.00
_cell.angle_beta   90.00
_cell.angle_gamma   90.00
#
_symmetry.space_group_name_H-M   'P 1'
#
loop_
_entity.id
_entity.type
_entity.pdbx_description
1 polymer ?
#
loop_
_entity_poly.entity_id
_entity_poly.type
_entity_poly.pdbx_seq_one_letter_code
_entity_poly.pdbx_strand_id
1 'polypeptide(L)'
;MAVDMGSVDVFPATCIPKHLHRICKPIYRSTSGMSMGSTKSTSNMQEKGSRIITDPASLSSVLQWVADEEVRKMAYIEGNSVPVANLGVLDKLIAARHELAQITGYASYAEFALKQNMASSPDVVMSFLLEMSEMVRDKADKEFNAIQNFKRQKSGQCVDLEPWDEAYYTAMMKSSMYDLDSSVVASYFPLPRCIEGLKILVQSLFGATFHSVPLAPGESWHSDVLKMALHHPEEGDLGYLYLDLYARKGKYPGCAHFAIKGGRWISSTEYQLPVVALICNFSGSHNSSLARLNHFEIETLFHEFGHALHSLLSRTEYQHFSGTRVALDLAETPSNLFEYYTCDYRVLKTFAKHYSTGETIPEKLVESMQGAKKMFAATELQRQIFYALIDQTLFGDQLAGQRDTSSVVADLKSQYTSWRHVEGTHWQTRFSHLLNYGAGYYSYLYAKCFAATIWQKLCQDDPLSLTTGTALRTKFLQHGGAKDPSEMLKDLVGGTGIVKNLNGGIVPDTASLADEMGLVDYNTK
;
A
#
# COMPACT_ATOMS: atom_id res chain seq x y z
N MET A 1 -7.46 -19.62 2.86
CA MET A 1 -7.16 -19.65 1.42
C MET A 1 -6.12 -20.73 1.14
N ALA A 2 -6.23 -21.40 0.00
CA ALA A 2 -5.19 -22.30 -0.48
C ALA A 2 -3.93 -21.49 -0.81
N VAL A 3 -2.76 -22.08 -0.58
CA VAL A 3 -1.45 -21.48 -0.87
C VAL A 3 -0.85 -22.26 -2.03
N ASP A 4 -1.33 -21.98 -3.23
CA ASP A 4 -0.65 -22.36 -4.47
C ASP A 4 -0.14 -21.07 -5.13
N MET A 5 1.18 -20.98 -5.26
CA MET A 5 1.84 -19.80 -5.78
C MET A 5 2.05 -19.87 -7.28
N GLY A 6 1.85 -21.04 -7.90
CA GLY A 6 2.19 -21.28 -9.31
C GLY A 6 3.69 -21.28 -9.58
N SER A 7 4.07 -21.78 -10.76
CA SER A 7 5.44 -21.64 -11.22
C SER A 7 5.59 -21.74 -12.72
N VAL A 8 6.53 -20.96 -13.28
CA VAL A 8 6.86 -20.97 -14.71
C VAL A 8 8.28 -21.45 -14.91
N ASP A 9 8.46 -22.39 -15.84
CA ASP A 9 9.76 -22.90 -16.25
C ASP A 9 10.24 -22.17 -17.51
N VAL A 10 11.37 -21.47 -17.40
CA VAL A 10 11.95 -20.65 -18.47
C VAL A 10 13.25 -21.26 -18.97
N PHE A 11 13.36 -21.41 -20.28
CA PHE A 11 14.56 -21.89 -20.97
C PHE A 11 14.88 -20.98 -22.17
N PRO A 12 16.15 -20.59 -22.39
CA PRO A 12 17.30 -20.84 -21.51
C PRO A 12 17.30 -19.96 -20.25
N ALA A 13 18.06 -20.35 -19.22
CA ALA A 13 18.20 -19.56 -17.98
C ALA A 13 18.73 -18.12 -18.21
N THR A 14 19.33 -17.84 -19.37
CA THR A 14 19.83 -16.52 -19.78
C THR A 14 18.72 -15.50 -20.05
N CYS A 15 17.46 -15.93 -20.25
CA CYS A 15 16.33 -15.01 -20.36
C CYS A 15 16.02 -14.29 -19.04
N ILE A 16 16.53 -14.79 -17.91
CA ILE A 16 16.35 -14.18 -16.60
C ILE A 16 17.59 -13.36 -16.22
N PRO A 17 17.44 -12.05 -15.90
CA PRO A 17 18.53 -11.23 -15.39
C PRO A 17 19.21 -11.84 -14.16
N LYS A 18 20.54 -11.72 -14.08
CA LYS A 18 21.35 -12.33 -12.99
C LYS A 18 20.89 -11.91 -11.59
N HIS A 19 20.45 -10.67 -11.41
CA HIS A 19 19.99 -10.18 -10.11
C HIS A 19 18.70 -10.86 -9.62
N LEU A 20 17.90 -11.43 -10.53
CA LEU A 20 16.69 -12.22 -10.21
C LEU A 20 16.99 -13.72 -10.00
N HIS A 21 18.21 -14.20 -10.19
CA HIS A 21 18.52 -15.63 -10.02
C HIS A 21 18.30 -16.11 -8.58
N ARG A 22 18.31 -15.21 -7.58
CA ARG A 22 18.05 -15.52 -6.17
C ARG A 22 16.61 -15.93 -5.88
N ILE A 23 15.66 -15.45 -6.70
CA ILE A 23 14.23 -15.78 -6.58
C ILE A 23 13.82 -16.92 -7.52
N CYS A 24 14.77 -17.46 -8.29
CA CYS A 24 14.53 -18.56 -9.23
C CYS A 24 15.19 -19.86 -8.73
N LYS A 25 14.63 -21.02 -9.11
CA LYS A 25 15.25 -22.34 -8.89
C LYS A 25 15.85 -22.85 -10.20
N PRO A 26 17.11 -23.31 -10.22
CA PRO A 26 17.69 -23.89 -11.44
C PRO A 26 17.01 -25.21 -11.81
N ILE A 27 16.73 -25.40 -13.09
CA ILE A 27 16.14 -26.62 -13.65
C ILE A 27 16.91 -27.05 -14.91
N TYR A 28 16.76 -28.32 -15.32
CA TYR A 28 17.47 -28.88 -16.47
C TYR A 28 16.51 -29.73 -17.31
N ARG A 29 16.58 -29.61 -18.64
CA ARG A 29 15.87 -30.48 -19.56
C ARG A 29 16.82 -31.11 -20.58
N SER A 30 16.54 -32.34 -20.98
CA SER A 30 17.28 -33.03 -22.04
C SER A 30 16.79 -32.54 -23.40
N THR A 31 17.68 -32.03 -24.24
CA THR A 31 17.35 -31.70 -25.63
C THR A 31 17.72 -32.88 -26.53
N SER A 32 16.72 -33.55 -27.12
CA SER A 32 16.96 -34.56 -28.16
C SER A 32 17.21 -33.85 -29.49
N GLY A 33 18.48 -33.70 -29.86
CA GLY A 33 18.83 -33.25 -31.20
C GLY A 33 18.48 -34.34 -32.21
N MET A 34 17.53 -34.08 -33.11
CA MET A 34 17.38 -34.88 -34.33
C MET A 34 18.62 -34.64 -35.21
N SER A 35 19.61 -35.54 -35.10
CA SER A 35 20.69 -35.66 -36.07
C SER A 35 20.09 -36.26 -37.35
N MET A 36 19.70 -35.41 -38.30
CA MET A 36 19.51 -35.84 -39.69
C MET A 36 20.91 -36.11 -40.27
N GLY A 37 21.33 -37.37 -40.18
CA GLY A 37 22.42 -37.93 -40.98
C GLY A 37 23.84 -37.67 -40.47
N SER A 38 24.26 -38.39 -39.44
CA SER A 38 25.40 -39.31 -39.52
C SER A 38 25.66 -39.96 -38.17
N THR A 39 26.03 -41.23 -38.20
CA THR A 39 26.47 -42.02 -37.04
C THR A 39 27.71 -41.41 -36.39
N LYS A 40 27.53 -40.65 -35.30
CA LYS A 40 28.51 -40.43 -34.22
C LYS A 40 27.88 -39.70 -33.02
N SER A 41 28.00 -40.34 -31.84
CA SER A 41 27.70 -39.88 -30.47
C SER A 41 26.58 -38.85 -30.26
N THR A 42 25.44 -39.32 -29.76
CA THR A 42 24.44 -38.47 -29.07
C THR A 42 25.06 -37.91 -27.77
N SER A 43 25.64 -36.72 -27.82
CA SER A 43 25.88 -35.94 -26.61
C SER A 43 24.53 -35.44 -26.10
N ASN A 44 24.04 -36.01 -25.00
CA ASN A 44 22.89 -35.44 -24.27
C ASN A 44 23.29 -34.07 -23.73
N MET A 45 23.05 -33.00 -24.48
CA MET A 45 23.18 -31.64 -23.97
C MET A 45 22.01 -31.39 -23.00
N GLN A 46 22.32 -31.14 -21.74
CA GLN A 46 21.33 -30.65 -20.77
C GLN A 46 21.22 -29.13 -20.91
N GLU A 47 20.05 -28.65 -21.30
CA GLU A 47 19.76 -27.23 -21.32
C GLU A 47 19.40 -26.76 -19.90
N LYS A 48 20.11 -25.75 -19.42
CA LYS A 48 19.84 -25.13 -18.12
C LYS A 48 18.74 -24.09 -18.25
N GLY A 49 17.70 -24.22 -17.42
CA GLY A 49 16.60 -23.27 -17.28
C GLY A 49 16.48 -22.72 -15.86
N SER A 50 15.46 -21.89 -15.66
CA SER A 50 15.10 -21.28 -14.39
C SER A 50 13.60 -21.43 -14.14
N ARG A 51 13.23 -21.99 -12.98
CA ARG A 51 11.86 -22.00 -12.46
C ARG A 51 11.61 -20.76 -11.62
N ILE A 52 10.60 -19.99 -12.02
CA ILE A 52 10.11 -18.82 -11.30
C ILE A 52 8.92 -19.26 -10.46
N ILE A 53 8.92 -18.95 -9.16
CA ILE A 53 7.71 -19.05 -8.33
C ILE A 53 6.91 -17.76 -8.51
N THR A 54 5.62 -17.85 -8.75
CA THR A 54 4.78 -16.67 -9.07
C THR A 54 4.09 -16.07 -7.83
N ASP A 55 4.72 -16.14 -6.66
CA ASP A 55 4.29 -15.38 -5.48
C ASP A 55 4.34 -13.85 -5.75
N PRO A 56 3.60 -13.01 -5.01
CA PRO A 56 3.44 -11.60 -5.37
C PRO A 56 4.76 -10.82 -5.54
N ALA A 57 5.74 -11.07 -4.68
CA ALA A 57 7.02 -10.35 -4.72
C ALA A 57 7.88 -10.79 -5.92
N SER A 58 7.95 -12.11 -6.15
CA SER A 58 8.67 -12.67 -7.29
C SER A 58 8.03 -12.27 -8.62
N LEU A 59 6.69 -12.32 -8.71
CA LEU A 59 5.94 -11.93 -9.91
C LEU A 59 6.16 -10.45 -10.24
N SER A 60 6.03 -9.56 -9.26
CA SER A 60 6.29 -8.12 -9.45
C SER A 60 7.71 -7.88 -9.97
N SER A 61 8.71 -8.54 -9.38
CA SER A 61 10.11 -8.42 -9.82
C SER A 61 10.31 -8.91 -11.26
N VAL A 62 9.68 -10.02 -11.65
CA VAL A 62 9.78 -10.56 -13.01
C VAL A 62 9.14 -9.62 -14.04
N LEU A 63 7.93 -9.14 -13.77
CA LEU A 63 7.22 -8.22 -14.65
C LEU A 63 7.94 -6.87 -14.80
N GLN A 64 8.67 -6.44 -13.77
CA GLN A 64 9.41 -5.19 -13.78
C GLN A 64 10.76 -5.27 -14.51
N TRP A 65 11.51 -6.37 -14.35
CA TRP A 65 12.93 -6.41 -14.73
C TRP A 65 13.28 -7.36 -15.87
N VAL A 66 12.39 -8.28 -16.27
CA VAL A 66 12.67 -9.22 -17.37
C VAL A 66 12.35 -8.57 -18.72
N ALA A 67 13.36 -8.47 -19.59
CA ALA A 67 13.23 -7.87 -20.92
C ALA A 67 12.44 -8.73 -21.92
N ASP A 68 12.48 -10.05 -21.78
CA ASP A 68 11.78 -11.01 -22.63
C ASP A 68 10.25 -10.95 -22.39
N GLU A 69 9.50 -10.56 -23.42
CA GLU A 69 8.04 -10.39 -23.35
C GLU A 69 7.30 -11.71 -23.11
N GLU A 70 7.73 -12.81 -23.73
CA GLU A 70 7.07 -14.11 -23.54
C GLU A 70 7.28 -14.63 -22.12
N VAL A 71 8.45 -14.37 -21.52
CA VAL A 71 8.67 -14.68 -20.10
C VAL A 71 7.74 -13.86 -19.20
N ARG A 72 7.60 -12.54 -19.44
CA ARG A 72 6.67 -11.71 -18.67
C ARG A 72 5.22 -12.19 -18.82
N LYS A 73 4.81 -12.52 -20.04
CA LYS A 73 3.48 -13.05 -20.34
C LYS A 73 3.19 -14.37 -19.64
N MET A 74 4.10 -15.35 -19.73
CA MET A 74 3.94 -16.64 -19.02
C MET A 74 3.83 -16.42 -17.51
N ALA A 75 4.72 -15.61 -16.92
CA ALA A 75 4.69 -15.29 -15.50
C ALA A 75 3.39 -14.58 -15.09
N TYR A 76 2.92 -13.62 -15.89
CA TYR A 76 1.67 -12.90 -15.65
C TYR A 76 0.46 -13.85 -15.66
N ILE A 77 0.34 -14.68 -16.69
CA ILE A 77 -0.80 -15.60 -16.83
C ILE A 77 -0.80 -16.61 -15.69
N GLU A 78 0.31 -17.30 -15.46
CA GLU A 78 0.42 -18.30 -14.39
C GLU A 78 0.19 -17.66 -13.01
N GLY A 79 0.84 -16.53 -12.76
CA GLY A 79 0.68 -15.82 -11.48
C GLY A 79 -0.75 -15.36 -11.24
N ASN A 80 -1.52 -15.02 -12.27
CA ASN A 80 -2.90 -14.61 -12.09
C ASN A 80 -3.92 -15.74 -12.30
N SER A 81 -3.54 -16.95 -12.71
CA SER A 81 -4.46 -18.09 -12.87
C SER A 81 -4.62 -18.94 -11.59
N VAL A 82 -3.65 -18.88 -10.67
CA VAL A 82 -3.64 -19.65 -9.42
C VAL A 82 -3.69 -18.75 -8.18
N PRO A 83 -4.18 -19.26 -7.03
CA PRO A 83 -4.75 -20.59 -6.80
C PRO A 83 -6.21 -20.70 -7.25
N VAL A 84 -6.50 -21.58 -8.22
CA VAL A 84 -7.87 -21.84 -8.72
C VAL A 84 -8.81 -22.26 -7.60
N ALA A 85 -8.31 -23.00 -6.61
CA ALA A 85 -9.09 -23.45 -5.45
C ALA A 85 -9.69 -22.29 -4.63
N ASN A 86 -9.13 -21.08 -4.71
CA ASN A 86 -9.68 -19.92 -4.00
C ASN A 86 -10.94 -19.35 -4.65
N LEU A 87 -11.27 -19.67 -5.91
CA LEU A 87 -12.53 -19.26 -6.53
C LEU A 87 -13.72 -19.77 -5.71
N GLY A 88 -13.78 -21.08 -5.49
CA GLY A 88 -14.86 -21.68 -4.69
C GLY A 88 -14.84 -21.28 -3.20
N VAL A 89 -13.70 -20.83 -2.68
CA VAL A 89 -13.62 -20.25 -1.32
C VAL A 89 -14.23 -18.85 -1.31
N LEU A 90 -13.93 -18.03 -2.32
CA LEU A 90 -14.49 -16.69 -2.47
C LEU A 90 -16.01 -16.74 -2.67
N ASP A 91 -16.51 -17.64 -3.52
CA ASP A 91 -17.95 -17.81 -3.75
C ASP A 91 -18.69 -18.16 -2.45
N LYS A 92 -18.13 -19.07 -1.65
CA LYS A 92 -18.67 -19.43 -0.33
C LYS A 92 -18.61 -18.28 0.65
N LEU A 93 -17.54 -17.48 0.63
CA LEU A 93 -17.40 -16.31 1.49
C LEU A 93 -18.45 -15.24 1.16
N ILE A 94 -18.66 -14.95 -0.13
CA ILE A 94 -19.68 -14.01 -0.60
C ILE A 94 -21.07 -14.49 -0.16
N ALA A 95 -21.38 -15.76 -0.39
CA ALA A 95 -22.66 -16.35 0.01
C ALA A 95 -22.90 -16.28 1.53
N ALA A 96 -21.90 -16.68 2.33
CA ALA A 96 -22.01 -16.65 3.80
C ALA A 96 -22.18 -15.22 4.34
N ARG A 97 -21.50 -14.24 3.74
CA ARG A 97 -21.63 -12.82 4.10
C ARG A 97 -22.98 -12.23 3.71
N HIS A 98 -23.51 -12.61 2.56
CA HIS A 98 -24.85 -12.24 2.15
C HIS A 98 -25.90 -12.84 3.10
N GLU A 99 -25.78 -14.13 3.45
CA GLU A 99 -26.64 -14.78 4.44
C GLU A 99 -26.59 -14.07 5.80
N LEU A 100 -25.40 -13.71 6.29
CA LEU A 100 -25.23 -12.93 7.52
C LEU A 100 -25.98 -11.60 7.45
N ALA A 101 -25.88 -10.88 6.32
CA ALA A 101 -26.59 -9.62 6.13
C ALA A 101 -28.12 -9.81 6.17
N GLN A 102 -28.63 -10.83 5.47
CA GLN A 102 -30.06 -11.14 5.45
C GLN A 102 -30.59 -11.49 6.86
N ILE A 103 -29.85 -12.32 7.61
CA ILE A 103 -30.21 -12.68 9.00
C ILE A 103 -30.26 -11.45 9.92
N THR A 104 -29.36 -10.48 9.69
CA THR A 104 -29.27 -9.25 10.48
C THR A 104 -30.18 -8.13 9.97
N GLY A 105 -30.97 -8.36 8.92
CA GLY A 105 -31.97 -7.44 8.40
C GLY A 105 -31.47 -6.43 7.36
N TYR A 106 -30.33 -6.70 6.72
CA TYR A 106 -29.75 -5.88 5.66
C TYR A 106 -29.88 -6.56 4.29
N ALA A 107 -30.00 -5.78 3.21
CA ALA A 107 -30.17 -6.28 1.85
C ALA A 107 -28.87 -6.92 1.30
N SER A 108 -27.72 -6.41 1.69
CA SER A 108 -26.41 -6.93 1.28
C SER A 108 -25.35 -6.80 2.37
N TYR A 109 -24.24 -7.53 2.20
CA TYR A 109 -23.12 -7.43 3.13
C TYR A 109 -22.49 -6.04 3.11
N ALA A 110 -22.46 -5.39 1.94
CA ALA A 110 -22.02 -4.00 1.83
C ALA A 110 -22.90 -3.07 2.68
N GLU A 111 -24.22 -3.20 2.63
CA GLU A 111 -25.11 -2.40 3.47
C GLU A 111 -24.87 -2.63 4.98
N PHE A 112 -24.71 -3.90 5.38
CA PHE A 112 -24.37 -4.26 6.75
C PHE A 112 -23.03 -3.63 7.20
N ALA A 113 -21.99 -3.77 6.39
CA ALA A 113 -20.63 -3.34 6.72
C ALA A 113 -20.48 -1.80 6.76
N LEU A 114 -21.20 -1.09 5.88
CA LEU A 114 -21.08 0.37 5.73
C LEU A 114 -21.89 1.16 6.76
N LYS A 115 -22.83 0.52 7.46
CA LYS A 115 -23.82 1.22 8.30
C LYS A 115 -23.22 2.13 9.36
N GLN A 116 -22.07 1.75 9.93
CA GLN A 116 -21.37 2.50 10.98
C GLN A 116 -20.21 3.36 10.46
N ASN A 117 -20.00 3.37 9.14
CA ASN A 117 -18.96 4.15 8.49
C ASN A 117 -19.51 5.50 8.02
N MET A 118 -18.63 6.44 7.66
CA MET A 118 -19.01 7.77 7.18
C MET A 118 -19.87 7.71 5.92
N ALA A 119 -19.54 6.80 4.98
CA ALA A 119 -20.29 6.62 3.75
C ALA A 119 -21.74 6.17 3.99
N SER A 120 -22.00 5.41 5.06
CA SER A 120 -23.31 4.95 5.54
C SER A 120 -24.15 4.02 4.63
N SER A 121 -23.90 3.97 3.31
CA SER A 121 -24.58 3.06 2.39
C SER A 121 -23.75 2.72 1.13
N PRO A 122 -24.03 1.58 0.46
CA PRO A 122 -23.37 1.19 -0.78
C PRO A 122 -23.55 2.23 -1.90
N ASP A 123 -24.72 2.86 -2.01
CA ASP A 123 -25.02 3.87 -3.04
C ASP A 123 -24.11 5.10 -2.94
N VAL A 124 -23.80 5.52 -1.71
CA VAL A 124 -22.88 6.63 -1.44
C VAL A 124 -21.46 6.27 -1.86
N VAL A 125 -21.01 5.06 -1.52
CA VAL A 125 -19.69 4.56 -1.93
C VAL A 125 -19.61 4.47 -3.45
N MET A 126 -20.61 3.87 -4.10
CA MET A 126 -20.63 3.72 -5.56
C MET A 126 -20.64 5.07 -6.26
N SER A 127 -21.45 6.03 -5.82
CA SER A 127 -21.48 7.38 -6.40
C SER A 127 -20.11 8.06 -6.28
N PHE A 128 -19.49 8.00 -5.11
CA PHE A 128 -18.13 8.50 -4.91
C PHE A 128 -17.10 7.84 -5.84
N LEU A 129 -17.10 6.51 -5.95
CA LEU A 129 -16.15 5.77 -6.79
C LEU A 129 -16.33 6.11 -8.28
N LEU A 130 -17.57 6.26 -8.73
CA LEU A 130 -17.89 6.62 -10.11
C LEU A 130 -17.46 8.06 -10.43
N GLU A 131 -17.76 9.02 -9.54
CA GLU A 131 -17.30 10.41 -9.69
C GLU A 131 -15.76 10.50 -9.72
N MET A 132 -15.07 9.78 -8.84
CA MET A 132 -13.60 9.72 -8.87
C MET A 132 -13.07 9.08 -10.15
N SER A 133 -13.70 8.00 -10.62
CA SER A 133 -13.31 7.34 -11.85
C SER A 133 -13.45 8.26 -13.05
N GLU A 134 -14.55 9.00 -13.15
CA GLU A 134 -14.78 9.95 -14.24
C GLU A 134 -13.72 11.07 -14.20
N MET A 135 -13.43 11.61 -13.03
CA MET A 135 -12.44 12.68 -12.83
C MET A 135 -11.02 12.29 -13.27
N VAL A 136 -10.58 11.05 -13.00
CA VAL A 136 -9.20 10.61 -13.27
C VAL A 136 -9.02 9.97 -14.65
N ARG A 137 -10.12 9.53 -15.28
CA ARG A 137 -10.11 8.71 -16.50
C ARG A 137 -9.24 9.29 -17.62
N ASP A 138 -9.48 10.55 -17.97
CA ASP A 138 -8.78 11.20 -19.10
C ASP A 138 -7.27 11.23 -18.90
N LYS A 139 -6.81 11.46 -17.66
CA LYS A 139 -5.39 11.47 -17.35
C LYS A 139 -4.80 10.06 -17.34
N ALA A 140 -5.53 9.07 -16.83
CA ALA A 140 -5.13 7.66 -16.87
C ALA A 140 -4.99 7.17 -18.33
N ASP A 141 -5.92 7.55 -19.22
CA ASP A 141 -5.84 7.20 -20.65
C ASP A 141 -4.65 7.88 -21.35
N LYS A 142 -4.35 9.14 -21.03
CA LYS A 142 -3.14 9.83 -21.51
C LYS A 142 -1.87 9.11 -21.06
N GLU A 143 -1.82 8.68 -19.80
CA GLU A 143 -0.71 7.91 -19.26
C GLU A 143 -0.56 6.53 -19.91
N PHE A 144 -1.65 5.80 -20.11
CA PHE A 144 -1.67 4.53 -20.85
C PHE A 144 -1.13 4.70 -22.28
N ASN A 145 -1.61 5.72 -23.00
CA ASN A 145 -1.14 6.04 -24.35
C ASN A 145 0.35 6.42 -24.38
N ALA A 146 0.85 7.10 -23.35
CA ALA A 146 2.27 7.41 -23.22
C ALA A 146 3.12 6.12 -23.08
N ILE A 147 2.67 5.15 -22.28
CA ILE A 147 3.33 3.85 -22.13
C ILE A 147 3.30 3.09 -23.47
N GLN A 148 2.15 3.06 -24.15
CA GLN A 148 2.00 2.39 -25.45
C GLN A 148 2.94 2.99 -26.50
N ASN A 149 3.02 4.32 -26.58
CA ASN A 149 3.92 5.02 -27.49
C ASN A 149 5.39 4.73 -27.17
N PHE A 150 5.74 4.65 -25.88
CA PHE A 150 7.08 4.29 -25.46
C PHE A 150 7.44 2.84 -25.83
N LYS A 151 6.51 1.88 -25.68
CA LYS A 151 6.68 0.50 -26.18
C LYS A 151 6.98 0.50 -27.68
N ARG A 152 6.16 1.18 -28.48
CA ARG A 152 6.33 1.29 -29.95
C ARG A 152 7.70 1.85 -30.34
N GLN A 153 8.16 2.89 -29.65
CA GLN A 153 9.48 3.49 -29.90
C GLN A 153 10.65 2.53 -29.61
N LYS A 154 10.51 1.67 -28.59
CA LYS A 154 11.57 0.74 -28.17
C LYS A 154 11.55 -0.58 -28.94
N SER A 155 10.39 -1.10 -29.29
CA SER A 155 10.25 -2.35 -30.04
C SER A 155 10.45 -2.18 -31.55
N GLY A 156 10.29 -0.96 -32.07
CA GLY A 156 10.33 -0.69 -33.52
C GLY A 156 9.16 -1.30 -34.29
N GLN A 157 8.14 -1.80 -33.59
CA GLN A 157 6.95 -2.45 -34.15
C GLN A 157 5.68 -1.84 -33.54
N CYS A 158 4.61 -1.75 -34.34
CA CYS A 158 3.29 -1.36 -33.84
C CYS A 158 2.64 -2.57 -33.15
N VAL A 159 3.04 -2.84 -31.91
CA VAL A 159 2.48 -3.89 -31.06
C VAL A 159 1.62 -3.22 -30.00
N ASP A 160 0.46 -3.81 -29.72
CA ASP A 160 -0.41 -3.37 -28.65
C ASP A 160 0.27 -3.53 -27.27
N LEU A 161 -0.14 -2.67 -26.34
CA LEU A 161 0.35 -2.70 -24.97
C LEU A 161 -0.44 -3.75 -24.19
N GLU A 162 0.25 -4.69 -23.57
CA GLU A 162 -0.36 -5.83 -22.88
C GLU A 162 -0.23 -5.71 -21.36
N PRO A 163 -1.12 -6.33 -20.56
CA PRO A 163 -1.05 -6.22 -19.10
C PRO A 163 0.27 -6.66 -18.47
N TRP A 164 1.03 -7.57 -19.11
CA TRP A 164 2.36 -7.99 -18.67
C TRP A 164 3.49 -7.02 -19.04
N ASP A 165 3.18 -5.93 -19.74
CA ASP A 165 4.13 -4.91 -20.16
C ASP A 165 4.17 -3.71 -19.22
N GLU A 166 3.07 -3.43 -18.51
CA GLU A 166 2.91 -2.23 -17.69
C GLU A 166 4.11 -1.99 -16.76
N ALA A 167 4.42 -2.97 -15.91
CA ALA A 167 5.48 -2.84 -14.91
C ALA A 167 6.87 -2.63 -15.54
N TYR A 168 7.14 -3.29 -16.67
CA TYR A 168 8.41 -3.19 -17.37
C TYR A 168 8.62 -1.80 -17.98
N TYR A 169 7.66 -1.33 -18.78
CA TYR A 169 7.80 -0.04 -19.45
C TYR A 169 7.68 1.13 -18.49
N THR A 170 6.80 1.07 -17.49
CA THR A 170 6.70 2.14 -16.48
C THR A 170 7.99 2.25 -15.66
N ALA A 171 8.61 1.13 -15.25
CA ALA A 171 9.90 1.16 -14.57
C ALA A 171 11.02 1.72 -15.45
N MET A 172 11.07 1.32 -16.72
CA MET A 172 12.03 1.85 -17.68
C MET A 172 11.84 3.35 -17.93
N MET A 173 10.59 3.82 -18.04
CA MET A 173 10.28 5.25 -18.20
C MET A 173 10.68 6.06 -16.96
N LYS A 174 10.36 5.57 -15.75
CA LYS A 174 10.74 6.22 -14.49
C LYS A 174 12.26 6.33 -14.35
N SER A 175 12.98 5.23 -14.61
CA SER A 175 14.44 5.21 -14.56
C SER A 175 15.06 6.15 -15.59
N SER A 176 14.54 6.17 -16.83
CA SER A 176 15.07 7.03 -17.91
C SER A 176 14.82 8.52 -17.68
N MET A 177 13.66 8.88 -17.12
CA MET A 177 13.25 10.28 -16.95
C MET A 177 13.88 10.94 -15.72
N TYR A 178 14.04 10.17 -14.63
CA TYR A 178 14.43 10.73 -13.32
C TYR A 178 15.81 10.30 -12.82
N ASP A 179 16.54 9.50 -13.60
CA ASP A 179 17.88 8.98 -13.26
C ASP A 179 17.92 8.34 -11.85
N LEU A 180 16.85 7.61 -11.51
CA LEU A 180 16.68 7.00 -10.21
C LEU A 180 17.29 5.59 -10.17
N ASP A 181 18.43 5.47 -9.51
CA ASP A 181 18.96 4.20 -9.06
C ASP A 181 18.48 3.90 -7.63
N SER A 182 17.73 2.81 -7.46
CA SER A 182 17.20 2.37 -6.16
C SER A 182 18.30 2.17 -5.12
N SER A 183 19.50 1.74 -5.53
CA SER A 183 20.64 1.55 -4.65
C SER A 183 21.24 2.87 -4.17
N VAL A 184 21.24 3.90 -5.02
CA VAL A 184 21.65 5.27 -4.65
C VAL A 184 20.64 5.84 -3.67
N VAL A 185 19.34 5.72 -3.93
CA VAL A 185 18.31 6.17 -2.98
C VAL A 185 18.48 5.47 -1.63
N ALA A 186 18.58 4.14 -1.62
CA ALA A 186 18.70 3.36 -0.39
C ALA A 186 19.97 3.68 0.43
N SER A 187 21.01 4.22 -0.20
CA SER A 187 22.23 4.63 0.49
C SER A 187 22.02 5.77 1.50
N TYR A 188 20.96 6.57 1.36
CA TYR A 188 20.59 7.66 2.26
C TYR A 188 19.64 7.25 3.39
N PHE A 189 19.12 6.02 3.35
CA PHE A 189 18.13 5.51 4.29
C PHE A 189 18.61 4.27 5.07
N PRO A 190 19.75 4.33 5.77
CA PRO A 190 20.10 3.28 6.71
C PRO A 190 19.08 3.25 7.85
N LEU A 191 18.61 2.05 8.22
CA LEU A 191 17.48 1.90 9.15
C LEU A 191 17.62 2.68 10.47
N PRO A 192 18.79 2.72 11.15
CA PRO A 192 18.95 3.53 12.36
C PRO A 192 18.67 5.03 12.16
N ARG A 193 18.96 5.57 10.98
CA ARG A 193 18.65 6.97 10.63
C ARG A 193 17.16 7.16 10.36
N CYS A 194 16.50 6.19 9.74
CA CYS A 194 15.05 6.22 9.56
C CYS A 194 14.32 6.23 10.90
N ILE A 195 14.76 5.41 11.88
CA ILE A 195 14.23 5.42 13.25
C ILE A 195 14.45 6.79 13.91
N GLU A 196 15.62 7.41 13.72
CA GLU A 196 15.87 8.77 14.20
C GLU A 196 14.93 9.80 13.58
N GLY A 197 14.61 9.65 12.29
CA GLY A 197 13.59 10.45 11.61
C GLY A 197 12.23 10.38 12.30
N LEU A 198 11.81 9.20 12.75
CA LEU A 198 10.57 9.04 13.53
C LEU A 198 10.61 9.84 14.83
N LYS A 199 11.76 9.85 15.53
CA LYS A 199 11.93 10.61 16.78
C LYS A 199 11.90 12.12 16.56
N ILE A 200 12.62 12.61 15.53
CA ILE A 200 12.65 14.02 15.15
C ILE A 200 11.23 14.49 14.86
N LEU A 201 10.48 13.70 14.09
CA LEU A 201 9.11 14.05 13.72
C LEU A 201 8.20 14.21 14.94
N VAL A 202 8.30 13.31 15.91
CA VAL A 202 7.51 13.37 17.15
C VAL A 202 7.90 14.56 18.00
N GLN A 203 9.20 14.84 18.11
CA GLN A 203 9.70 15.99 18.86
C GLN A 203 9.21 17.29 18.25
N SER A 204 9.32 17.43 16.92
CA SER A 204 8.87 18.62 16.21
C SER A 204 7.36 18.82 16.28
N LEU A 205 6.57 17.78 16.00
CA LEU A 205 5.11 17.90 15.90
C LEU A 205 4.41 17.94 17.26
N PHE A 206 4.88 17.15 18.22
CA PHE A 206 4.11 16.88 19.44
C PHE A 206 4.81 17.33 20.72
N GLY A 207 6.02 17.90 20.63
CA GLY A 207 6.82 18.27 21.80
C GLY A 207 7.19 17.07 22.68
N ALA A 208 7.04 15.85 22.16
CA ALA A 208 7.27 14.59 22.87
C ALA A 208 8.54 13.91 22.35
N THR A 209 9.13 13.01 23.13
CA THR A 209 10.38 12.35 22.79
C THR A 209 10.25 10.84 22.92
N PHE A 210 10.84 10.12 21.97
CA PHE A 210 11.00 8.68 22.07
C PHE A 210 12.33 8.33 22.74
N HIS A 211 12.27 7.55 23.81
CA HIS A 211 13.45 7.02 24.49
C HIS A 211 13.50 5.51 24.36
N SER A 212 14.67 4.96 24.04
CA SER A 212 14.89 3.51 24.06
C SER A 212 14.81 3.02 25.51
N VAL A 213 14.01 1.98 25.74
CA VAL A 213 13.82 1.37 27.06
C VAL A 213 14.33 -0.07 26.99
N PRO A 214 15.11 -0.54 27.97
CA PRO A 214 15.53 -1.94 28.01
C PRO A 214 14.33 -2.87 28.15
N LEU A 215 14.39 -4.00 27.48
CA LEU A 215 13.41 -5.08 27.62
C LEU A 215 13.65 -5.81 28.94
N ALA A 216 12.59 -6.05 29.71
CA ALA A 216 12.65 -6.90 30.88
C ALA A 216 12.86 -8.39 30.48
N PRO A 217 13.42 -9.23 31.37
CA PRO A 217 13.58 -10.65 31.09
C PRO A 217 12.24 -11.31 30.69
N GLY A 218 12.20 -11.91 29.50
CA GLY A 218 11.01 -12.58 28.96
C GLY A 218 9.95 -11.65 28.34
N GLU A 219 10.18 -10.33 28.27
CA GLU A 219 9.22 -9.37 27.70
C GLU A 219 9.10 -9.46 26.18
N SER A 220 10.20 -9.77 25.48
CA SER A 220 10.24 -9.80 24.02
C SER A 220 10.11 -11.20 23.42
N TRP A 221 9.44 -11.29 22.27
CA TRP A 221 9.35 -12.49 21.45
C TRP A 221 10.57 -12.73 20.55
N HIS A 222 11.48 -11.75 20.41
CA HIS A 222 12.70 -11.91 19.62
C HIS A 222 13.81 -10.91 20.05
N SER A 223 15.08 -11.29 19.90
CA SER A 223 16.23 -10.48 20.34
C SER A 223 16.42 -9.18 19.55
N ASP A 224 15.94 -9.14 18.31
CA ASP A 224 16.04 -7.96 17.43
C ASP A 224 14.94 -6.91 17.65
N VAL A 225 14.00 -7.16 18.56
CA VAL A 225 12.90 -6.22 18.86
C VAL A 225 13.43 -5.08 19.72
N LEU A 226 13.12 -3.85 19.34
CA LEU A 226 13.42 -2.65 20.12
C LEU A 226 12.17 -2.16 20.83
N LYS A 227 12.32 -1.66 22.06
CA LYS A 227 11.25 -1.02 22.82
C LYS A 227 11.56 0.46 23.00
N MET A 228 10.57 1.31 22.72
CA MET A 228 10.65 2.75 22.94
C MET A 228 9.46 3.22 23.78
N ALA A 229 9.71 4.16 24.70
CA ALA A 229 8.67 4.91 25.41
C ALA A 229 8.48 6.27 24.75
N LEU A 230 7.24 6.64 24.47
CA LEU A 230 6.88 8.00 24.08
C LEU A 230 6.66 8.82 25.35
N HIS A 231 7.39 9.90 25.54
CA HIS A 231 7.33 10.73 26.74
C HIS A 231 7.03 12.18 26.38
N HIS A 232 6.09 12.81 27.07
CA HIS A 232 5.82 14.24 26.97
C HIS A 232 6.23 14.93 28.27
N PRO A 233 6.95 16.06 28.22
CA PRO A 233 7.55 16.69 29.40
C PRO A 233 6.53 17.08 30.48
N GLU A 234 5.29 17.40 30.09
CA GLU A 234 4.23 17.83 31.01
C GLU A 234 3.28 16.71 31.43
N GLU A 235 3.16 15.65 30.62
CA GLU A 235 2.15 14.58 30.82
C GLU A 235 2.79 13.25 31.26
N GLY A 236 4.11 13.14 31.17
CA GLY A 236 4.82 11.89 31.41
C GLY A 236 4.77 10.94 30.21
N ASP A 237 4.83 9.64 30.50
CA ASP A 237 4.80 8.61 29.47
C ASP A 237 3.42 8.57 28.79
N LEU A 238 3.42 8.61 27.46
CA LEU A 238 2.24 8.58 26.63
C LEU A 238 1.91 7.17 26.09
N GLY A 239 2.87 6.24 26.09
CA GLY A 239 2.71 4.87 25.60
C GLY A 239 4.03 4.20 25.22
N TYR A 240 3.98 2.91 24.87
CA TYR A 240 5.14 2.12 24.49
C TYR A 240 5.01 1.52 23.08
N LEU A 241 6.09 1.61 22.30
CA LEU A 241 6.20 1.12 20.94
C LEU A 241 7.28 0.03 20.85
N TYR A 242 6.89 -1.15 20.39
CA TYR A 242 7.81 -2.21 19.98
C TYR A 242 8.08 -2.11 18.49
N LEU A 243 9.34 -2.10 18.09
CA LEU A 243 9.77 -2.12 16.70
C LEU A 243 10.34 -3.51 16.37
N ASP A 244 9.66 -4.24 15.50
CA ASP A 244 10.12 -5.53 14.97
C ASP A 244 10.32 -5.41 13.45
N LEU A 245 11.51 -4.97 13.04
CA LEU A 245 11.71 -4.42 11.70
C LEU A 245 12.37 -5.37 10.69
N TYR A 246 13.00 -6.45 11.15
CA TYR A 246 13.81 -7.35 10.32
C TYR A 246 13.03 -8.58 9.85
N ALA A 247 13.27 -9.00 8.61
CA ALA A 247 12.69 -10.22 8.05
C ALA A 247 13.26 -11.49 8.71
N ARG A 248 12.39 -12.44 9.07
CA ARG A 248 12.80 -13.78 9.54
C ARG A 248 11.74 -14.83 9.24
N LYS A 249 12.16 -16.10 9.15
CA LYS A 249 11.27 -17.24 8.91
C LYS A 249 10.19 -17.33 9.99
N GLY A 250 8.93 -17.48 9.59
CA GLY A 250 7.79 -17.66 10.51
C GLY A 250 7.22 -16.35 11.09
N LYS A 251 7.80 -15.18 10.77
CA LYS A 251 7.24 -13.87 11.14
C LYS A 251 6.07 -13.52 10.22
N TYR A 252 5.15 -12.68 10.73
CA TYR A 252 4.09 -12.05 9.93
C TYR A 252 4.67 -11.41 8.65
N PRO A 253 4.13 -11.72 7.45
CA PRO A 253 4.61 -11.16 6.20
C PRO A 253 4.14 -9.70 6.02
N GLY A 254 4.99 -8.84 5.47
CA GLY A 254 4.66 -7.43 5.19
C GLY A 254 4.95 -6.45 6.33
N CYS A 255 4.34 -5.28 6.27
CA CYS A 255 4.41 -4.27 7.33
C CYS A 255 3.02 -4.08 7.93
N ALA A 256 2.94 -3.92 9.25
CA ALA A 256 1.68 -3.72 9.96
C ALA A 256 1.89 -3.17 11.38
N HIS A 257 0.93 -2.39 11.83
CA HIS A 257 0.74 -1.98 13.22
C HIS A 257 -0.23 -2.94 13.96
N PHE A 258 0.15 -3.33 15.18
CA PHE A 258 -0.67 -4.13 16.09
C PHE A 258 -0.83 -3.44 17.45
N ALA A 259 -2.07 -3.26 17.89
CA ALA A 259 -2.36 -2.83 19.26
C ALA A 259 -2.27 -4.02 20.22
N ILE A 260 -1.31 -4.01 21.14
CA ILE A 260 -1.17 -5.02 22.21
C ILE A 260 -2.07 -4.64 23.38
N LYS A 261 -2.09 -3.34 23.74
CA LYS A 261 -2.92 -2.78 24.81
C LYS A 261 -3.47 -1.43 24.36
N GLY A 262 -4.79 -1.23 24.45
CA GLY A 262 -5.43 0.05 24.15
C GLY A 262 -5.32 1.03 25.32
N GLY A 263 -5.35 2.32 25.02
CA GLY A 263 -5.47 3.37 26.03
C GLY A 263 -6.87 3.42 26.64
N ARG A 264 -7.00 3.60 27.95
CA ARG A 264 -8.30 3.79 28.64
C ARG A 264 -8.15 4.37 30.03
N TRP A 265 -9.20 4.99 30.55
CA TRP A 265 -9.29 5.26 31.99
C TRP A 265 -9.61 3.95 32.74
N ILE A 266 -8.84 3.66 33.79
CA ILE A 266 -9.12 2.56 34.74
C ILE A 266 -9.93 3.12 35.92
N SER A 267 -9.59 4.34 36.34
CA SER A 267 -10.28 5.11 37.36
C SER A 267 -10.19 6.60 37.02
N SER A 268 -10.76 7.48 37.87
CA SER A 268 -10.66 8.93 37.68
C SER A 268 -9.24 9.50 37.77
N THR A 269 -8.28 8.72 38.26
CA THR A 269 -6.88 9.16 38.48
C THR A 269 -5.85 8.27 37.79
N GLU A 270 -6.25 7.14 37.22
CA GLU A 270 -5.35 6.17 36.61
C GLU A 270 -5.72 5.92 35.14
N TYR A 271 -4.78 6.24 34.25
CA TYR A 271 -4.90 5.98 32.82
C TYR A 271 -3.99 4.82 32.40
N GLN A 272 -4.57 3.84 31.71
CA GLN A 272 -3.85 2.74 31.10
C GLN A 272 -3.15 3.24 29.84
N LEU A 273 -1.82 3.23 29.81
CA LEU A 273 -1.06 3.63 28.63
C LEU A 273 -1.15 2.61 27.48
N PRO A 274 -1.31 3.06 26.22
CA PRO A 274 -1.31 2.18 25.06
C PRO A 274 0.05 1.51 24.86
N VAL A 275 0.01 0.29 24.33
CA VAL A 275 1.19 -0.50 23.95
C VAL A 275 0.95 -1.06 22.56
N VAL A 276 1.88 -0.78 21.64
CA VAL A 276 1.74 -1.12 20.23
C VAL A 276 3.01 -1.77 19.69
N ALA A 277 2.86 -2.61 18.67
CA ALA A 277 3.97 -3.19 17.91
C ALA A 277 3.88 -2.75 16.45
N LEU A 278 4.97 -2.21 15.92
CA LEU A 278 5.14 -1.92 14.51
C LEU A 278 6.06 -3.00 13.93
N ILE A 279 5.51 -3.78 13.01
CA ILE A 279 6.17 -4.93 12.40
C ILE A 279 6.48 -4.57 10.94
N CYS A 280 7.74 -4.77 10.52
CA CYS A 280 8.17 -4.67 9.12
C CYS A 280 9.05 -5.87 8.75
N ASN A 281 9.40 -6.02 7.47
CA ASN A 281 10.25 -7.11 6.97
C ASN A 281 11.44 -6.60 6.15
N PHE A 282 12.19 -5.63 6.68
CA PHE A 282 13.38 -5.13 6.01
C PHE A 282 14.51 -6.16 6.02
N SER A 283 15.33 -6.11 4.98
CA SER A 283 16.49 -7.01 4.84
C SER A 283 17.56 -6.69 5.89
N GLY A 284 18.10 -7.72 6.56
CA GLY A 284 19.20 -7.61 7.53
C GLY A 284 18.83 -8.13 8.93
N SER A 285 19.62 -7.76 9.92
CA SER A 285 19.38 -8.01 11.35
C SER A 285 19.89 -6.82 12.18
N HIS A 286 19.54 -6.76 13.48
CA HIS A 286 19.99 -5.67 14.37
C HIS A 286 21.52 -5.54 14.42
N ASN A 287 22.24 -6.65 14.32
CA ASN A 287 23.70 -6.69 14.32
C ASN A 287 24.31 -6.36 12.94
N SER A 288 23.48 -6.18 11.91
CA SER A 288 23.90 -5.76 10.59
C SER A 288 23.62 -4.26 10.43
N SER A 289 24.65 -3.43 10.56
CA SER A 289 24.62 -2.00 10.24
C SER A 289 24.35 -1.69 8.75
N LEU A 290 23.87 -2.67 7.98
CA LEU A 290 23.74 -2.67 6.52
C LEU A 290 22.28 -2.60 6.04
N ALA A 291 21.29 -2.71 6.93
CA ALA A 291 19.88 -2.59 6.55
C ALA A 291 19.62 -1.18 6.01
N ARG A 292 19.29 -1.10 4.72
CA ARG A 292 19.05 0.13 3.97
C ARG A 292 17.70 0.01 3.30
N LEU A 293 16.86 1.01 3.50
CA LEU A 293 15.50 1.03 3.01
C LEU A 293 15.49 1.69 1.63
N ASN A 294 14.81 1.07 0.68
CA ASN A 294 14.47 1.77 -0.55
C ASN A 294 13.32 2.78 -0.31
N HIS A 295 12.97 3.57 -1.33
CA HIS A 295 11.94 4.62 -1.21
C HIS A 295 10.58 4.08 -0.75
N PHE A 296 10.15 2.92 -1.25
CA PHE A 296 8.88 2.30 -0.89
C PHE A 296 8.90 1.80 0.57
N GLU A 297 10.02 1.24 1.02
CA GLU A 297 10.19 0.76 2.40
C GLU A 297 10.15 1.91 3.43
N ILE A 298 10.72 3.09 3.12
CA ILE A 298 10.65 4.25 4.02
C ILE A 298 9.25 4.85 4.07
N GLU A 299 8.55 4.93 2.93
CA GLU A 299 7.14 5.36 2.88
C GLU A 299 6.27 4.40 3.70
N THR A 300 6.45 3.09 3.54
CA THR A 300 5.74 2.06 4.32
C THR A 300 6.03 2.17 5.82
N LEU A 301 7.28 2.44 6.22
CA LEU A 301 7.61 2.63 7.64
C LEU A 301 6.84 3.81 8.25
N PHE A 302 6.75 4.92 7.52
CA PHE A 302 6.04 6.12 8.00
C PHE A 302 4.52 5.94 7.96
N HIS A 303 4.00 5.20 6.98
CA HIS A 303 2.59 4.78 6.95
C HIS A 303 2.22 4.03 8.24
N GLU A 304 2.95 2.97 8.58
CA GLU A 304 2.70 2.19 9.81
C GLU A 304 2.97 3.00 11.08
N PHE A 305 3.90 3.95 11.01
CA PHE A 305 4.15 4.87 12.12
C PHE A 305 2.98 5.83 12.35
N GLY A 306 2.28 6.25 11.30
CA GLY A 306 1.03 7.02 11.42
C GLY A 306 -0.04 6.26 12.22
N HIS A 307 -0.20 4.96 11.96
CA HIS A 307 -1.06 4.07 12.77
C HIS A 307 -0.59 3.95 14.23
N ALA A 308 0.71 3.79 14.43
CA ALA A 308 1.30 3.73 15.76
C ALA A 308 1.08 5.03 16.55
N LEU A 309 1.26 6.20 15.91
CA LEU A 309 1.01 7.51 16.52
C LEU A 309 -0.46 7.71 16.87
N HIS A 310 -1.38 7.31 15.99
CA HIS A 310 -2.81 7.36 16.28
C HIS A 310 -3.15 6.57 17.56
N SER A 311 -2.54 5.39 17.74
CA SER A 311 -2.73 4.58 18.93
C SER A 311 -2.04 5.12 20.18
N LEU A 312 -0.80 5.59 20.07
CA LEU A 312 -0.01 6.11 21.19
C LEU A 312 -0.56 7.44 21.73
N LEU A 313 -1.06 8.30 20.85
CA LEU A 313 -1.59 9.62 21.21
C LEU A 313 -3.06 9.61 21.62
N SER A 314 -3.77 8.48 21.46
CA SER A 314 -5.18 8.32 21.84
C SER A 314 -5.39 8.42 23.36
N ARG A 315 -6.39 9.21 23.78
CA ARG A 315 -6.78 9.50 25.17
C ARG A 315 -8.28 9.26 25.38
N THR A 316 -8.72 8.02 25.17
CA THR A 316 -10.13 7.64 25.23
C THR A 316 -10.53 7.09 26.59
N GLU A 317 -11.81 7.20 26.93
CA GLU A 317 -12.35 6.59 28.16
C GLU A 317 -12.38 5.07 28.09
N TYR A 318 -12.79 4.54 26.94
CA TYR A 318 -12.91 3.10 26.72
C TYR A 318 -11.92 2.63 25.66
N GLN A 319 -11.20 1.54 25.97
CA GLN A 319 -10.22 0.96 25.05
C GLN A 319 -10.79 0.54 23.68
N HIS A 320 -12.10 0.32 23.59
CA HIS A 320 -12.79 -0.07 22.36
C HIS A 320 -12.78 1.04 21.30
N PHE A 321 -12.53 2.29 21.72
CA PHE A 321 -12.38 3.44 20.84
C PHE A 321 -10.92 3.90 20.74
N SER A 322 -9.98 3.22 21.40
CA SER A 322 -8.59 3.67 21.43
C SER A 322 -7.88 3.47 20.10
N GLY A 323 -7.11 4.48 19.69
CA GLY A 323 -6.25 4.44 18.52
C GLY A 323 -7.02 4.27 17.23
N THR A 324 -6.59 3.30 16.42
CA THR A 324 -7.15 3.02 15.10
C THR A 324 -8.53 2.35 15.11
N ARG A 325 -9.17 2.20 16.28
CA ARG A 325 -10.55 1.68 16.42
C ARG A 325 -11.58 2.78 16.12
N VAL A 326 -11.52 3.32 14.90
CA VAL A 326 -12.40 4.35 14.34
C VAL A 326 -13.32 3.75 13.27
N ALA A 327 -14.20 4.58 12.68
CA ALA A 327 -14.88 4.24 11.44
C ALA A 327 -13.86 3.82 10.37
N LEU A 328 -14.16 2.76 9.60
CA LEU A 328 -13.19 2.14 8.70
C LEU A 328 -12.66 3.14 7.66
N ASP A 329 -13.54 3.99 7.15
CA ASP A 329 -13.26 5.03 6.16
C ASP A 329 -12.56 6.29 6.72
N LEU A 330 -12.14 6.24 7.99
CA LEU A 330 -11.21 7.18 8.61
C LEU A 330 -9.87 6.53 9.00
N ALA A 331 -9.83 5.21 9.21
CA ALA A 331 -8.74 4.50 9.87
C ALA A 331 -7.37 4.69 9.19
N GLU A 332 -7.36 4.78 7.86
CA GLU A 332 -6.15 4.94 7.05
C GLU A 332 -5.74 6.41 6.83
N THR A 333 -6.52 7.37 7.31
CA THR A 333 -6.21 8.80 7.11
C THR A 333 -4.90 9.21 7.80
N PRO A 334 -4.63 8.84 9.08
CA PRO A 334 -3.35 9.14 9.71
C PRO A 334 -2.17 8.51 8.97
N SER A 335 -2.25 7.24 8.59
CA SER A 335 -1.16 6.55 7.90
C SER A 335 -0.83 7.20 6.54
N ASN A 336 -1.85 7.51 5.73
CA ASN A 336 -1.67 8.22 4.46
C ASN A 336 -1.14 9.65 4.67
N LEU A 337 -1.53 10.34 5.74
CA LEU A 337 -0.97 11.66 6.05
C LEU A 337 0.53 11.59 6.32
N PHE A 338 0.99 10.57 7.07
CA PHE A 338 2.40 10.42 7.40
C PHE A 338 3.28 9.99 6.20
N GLU A 339 2.70 9.48 5.11
CA GLU A 339 3.42 9.27 3.85
C GLU A 339 3.95 10.59 3.25
N TYR A 340 3.18 11.69 3.34
CA TYR A 340 3.59 13.00 2.81
C TYR A 340 4.89 13.53 3.44
N TYR A 341 5.14 13.20 4.71
CA TYR A 341 6.37 13.58 5.40
C TYR A 341 7.62 12.91 4.80
N THR A 342 7.47 11.73 4.19
CA THR A 342 8.56 11.07 3.45
C THR A 342 8.78 11.64 2.05
N CYS A 343 7.88 12.52 1.61
CA CYS A 343 7.95 13.20 0.32
C CYS A 343 8.53 14.62 0.42
N ASP A 344 8.63 15.19 1.62
CA ASP A 344 9.08 16.56 1.84
C ASP A 344 10.59 16.64 2.13
N TYR A 345 11.34 17.38 1.30
CA TYR A 345 12.78 17.55 1.49
C TYR A 345 13.13 18.18 2.84
N ARG A 346 12.31 19.10 3.36
CA ARG A 346 12.57 19.77 4.65
C ARG A 346 12.53 18.78 5.80
N VAL A 347 11.73 17.71 5.68
CA VAL A 347 11.66 16.60 6.62
C VAL A 347 12.82 15.63 6.37
N LEU A 348 12.99 15.15 5.14
CA LEU A 348 14.02 14.15 4.80
C LEU A 348 15.43 14.62 5.14
N LYS A 349 15.78 15.89 4.89
CA LYS A 349 17.11 16.44 5.16
C LYS A 349 17.54 16.37 6.63
N THR A 350 16.58 16.18 7.56
CA THR A 350 16.87 16.10 9.00
C THR A 350 17.50 14.77 9.40
N PHE A 351 17.20 13.67 8.68
CA PHE A 351 17.64 12.32 9.06
C PHE A 351 18.25 11.51 7.92
N ALA A 352 17.83 11.75 6.67
CA ALA A 352 18.32 11.01 5.50
C ALA A 352 19.75 11.43 5.17
N LYS A 353 20.70 10.54 5.47
CA LYS A 353 22.13 10.76 5.35
C LYS A 353 22.80 9.54 4.74
N HIS A 354 23.71 9.79 3.80
CA HIS A 354 24.45 8.75 3.12
C HIS A 354 25.22 7.89 4.13
N TYR A 355 25.06 6.56 4.05
CA TYR A 355 25.54 5.64 5.07
C TYR A 355 27.07 5.67 5.28
N SER A 356 27.85 6.00 4.24
CA SER A 356 29.32 6.03 4.34
C SER A 356 29.91 7.43 4.44
N THR A 357 29.33 8.43 3.76
CA THR A 357 29.87 9.81 3.74
C THR A 357 29.23 10.71 4.79
N GLY A 358 28.05 10.35 5.29
CA GLY A 358 27.27 11.17 6.23
C GLY A 358 26.61 12.40 5.59
N GLU A 359 26.75 12.58 4.29
CA GLU A 359 26.16 13.69 3.53
C GLU A 359 24.63 13.60 3.54
N THR A 360 23.98 14.76 3.70
CA THR A 360 22.52 14.86 3.63
C THR A 360 22.02 14.52 2.23
N ILE A 361 20.83 13.91 2.14
CA ILE A 361 20.18 13.62 0.86
C ILE A 361 20.10 14.90 -0.01
N PRO A 362 20.53 14.87 -1.28
CA PRO A 362 20.39 16.02 -2.17
C PRO A 362 18.92 16.34 -2.47
N GLU A 363 18.56 17.62 -2.46
CA GLU A 363 17.20 18.07 -2.80
C GLU A 363 16.76 17.57 -4.18
N LYS A 364 17.64 17.65 -5.18
CA LYS A 364 17.41 17.12 -6.53
C LYS A 364 17.06 15.63 -6.54
N LEU A 365 17.65 14.82 -5.64
CA LEU A 365 17.31 13.39 -5.56
C LEU A 365 15.88 13.21 -5.02
N VAL A 366 15.47 14.03 -4.04
CA VAL A 366 14.09 14.03 -3.53
C VAL A 366 13.12 14.49 -4.61
N GLU A 367 13.43 15.53 -5.38
CA GLU A 367 12.62 15.98 -6.53
C GLU A 367 12.45 14.88 -7.57
N SER A 368 13.53 14.16 -7.92
CA SER A 368 13.45 13.00 -8.83
C SER A 368 12.55 11.90 -8.27
N MET A 369 12.66 11.58 -6.97
CA MET A 369 11.80 10.58 -6.31
C MET A 369 10.32 11.00 -6.40
N GLN A 370 10.00 12.26 -6.13
CA GLN A 370 8.65 12.79 -6.23
C GLN A 370 8.13 12.80 -7.67
N GLY A 371 8.96 13.18 -8.63
CA GLY A 371 8.61 13.12 -10.04
C GLY A 371 8.26 11.70 -10.49
N ALA A 372 9.07 10.72 -10.11
CA ALA A 372 8.80 9.31 -10.44
C ALA A 372 7.57 8.73 -9.74
N LYS A 373 7.23 9.22 -8.54
CA LYS A 373 5.98 8.87 -7.84
C LYS A 373 4.76 9.43 -8.56
N LYS A 374 4.82 10.70 -8.99
CA LYS A 374 3.75 11.37 -9.75
C LYS A 374 3.58 10.80 -11.16
N MET A 375 4.65 10.22 -11.72
CA MET A 375 4.59 9.55 -13.00
C MET A 375 3.69 8.30 -12.91
N PHE A 376 2.60 8.30 -13.66
CA PHE A 376 1.56 7.27 -13.68
C PHE A 376 0.60 7.26 -12.46
N ALA A 377 0.52 8.37 -11.73
CA ALA A 377 -0.35 8.46 -10.54
C ALA A 377 -1.84 8.36 -10.90
N ALA A 378 -2.26 8.82 -12.08
CA ALA A 378 -3.65 8.68 -12.50
C ALA A 378 -4.01 7.22 -12.82
N THR A 379 -3.11 6.49 -13.47
CA THR A 379 -3.25 5.05 -13.74
C THR A 379 -3.33 4.25 -12.44
N GLU A 380 -2.48 4.56 -11.45
CA GLU A 380 -2.55 3.94 -10.11
C GLU A 380 -3.88 4.26 -9.41
N LEU A 381 -4.30 5.53 -9.38
CA LEU A 381 -5.57 5.90 -8.72
C LEU A 381 -6.76 5.19 -9.38
N GLN A 382 -6.79 5.14 -10.71
CA GLN A 382 -7.82 4.42 -11.46
C GLN A 382 -7.84 2.92 -11.13
N ARG A 383 -6.66 2.31 -10.92
CA ARG A 383 -6.53 0.91 -10.47
C ARG A 383 -7.09 0.72 -9.06
N GLN A 384 -6.82 1.63 -8.12
CA GLN A 384 -7.37 1.56 -6.77
C GLN A 384 -8.90 1.73 -6.75
N ILE A 385 -9.45 2.61 -7.60
CA ILE A 385 -10.89 2.75 -7.82
C ILE A 385 -11.49 1.44 -8.36
N PHE A 386 -10.84 0.83 -9.36
CA PHE A 386 -11.25 -0.48 -9.89
C PHE A 386 -11.29 -1.57 -8.80
N TYR A 387 -10.30 -1.61 -7.90
CA TYR A 387 -10.30 -2.55 -6.78
C TYR A 387 -11.45 -2.32 -5.81
N ALA A 388 -11.76 -1.06 -5.50
CA ALA A 388 -12.90 -0.70 -4.66
C ALA A 388 -14.25 -1.05 -5.34
N LEU A 389 -14.37 -0.88 -6.65
CA LEU A 389 -15.55 -1.25 -7.42
C LEU A 389 -15.76 -2.77 -7.42
N ILE A 390 -14.71 -3.58 -7.56
CA ILE A 390 -14.80 -5.03 -7.42
C ILE A 390 -15.33 -5.39 -6.04
N ASP A 391 -14.72 -4.84 -4.99
CA ASP A 391 -15.10 -5.14 -3.60
C ASP A 391 -16.57 -4.81 -3.32
N GLN A 392 -17.03 -3.61 -3.72
CA GLN A 392 -18.45 -3.22 -3.57
C GLN A 392 -19.39 -4.09 -4.40
N THR A 393 -19.01 -4.44 -5.64
CA THR A 393 -19.86 -5.26 -6.51
C THR A 393 -20.00 -6.68 -6.00
N LEU A 394 -18.90 -7.30 -5.53
CA LEU A 394 -18.91 -8.68 -5.05
C LEU A 394 -19.69 -8.85 -3.74
N PHE A 395 -19.67 -7.85 -2.85
CA PHE A 395 -20.35 -7.90 -1.56
C PHE A 395 -21.67 -7.10 -1.49
N GLY A 396 -22.05 -6.45 -2.60
CA GLY A 396 -23.32 -5.76 -2.76
C GLY A 396 -24.49 -6.71 -2.99
N ASP A 397 -25.56 -6.19 -3.57
CA ASP A 397 -26.80 -6.91 -3.79
C ASP A 397 -26.58 -8.13 -4.71
N GLN A 398 -26.97 -9.31 -4.22
CA GLN A 398 -26.84 -10.56 -4.96
C GLN A 398 -28.12 -10.80 -5.78
N LEU A 399 -28.09 -10.49 -7.07
CA LEU A 399 -29.21 -10.77 -7.98
C LEU A 399 -29.34 -12.28 -8.26
N ALA A 400 -30.56 -12.74 -8.52
CA ALA A 400 -30.82 -14.13 -8.89
C ALA A 400 -30.12 -14.47 -10.23
N GLY A 401 -29.21 -15.45 -10.20
CA GLY A 401 -28.35 -15.80 -11.32
C GLY A 401 -26.90 -15.36 -11.07
N GLN A 402 -26.24 -16.06 -10.14
CA GLN A 402 -24.89 -15.74 -9.69
C GLN A 402 -23.92 -15.83 -10.88
N ARG A 403 -23.41 -14.68 -11.34
CA ARG A 403 -22.31 -14.63 -12.31
C ARG A 403 -21.02 -15.05 -11.60
N ASP A 404 -20.13 -15.73 -12.31
CA ASP A 404 -18.83 -16.05 -11.75
C ASP A 404 -18.02 -14.77 -11.49
N THR A 405 -17.23 -14.78 -10.41
CA THR A 405 -16.49 -13.60 -9.97
C THR A 405 -15.47 -13.10 -11.00
N SER A 406 -14.95 -13.99 -11.85
CA SER A 406 -13.99 -13.61 -12.90
C SER A 406 -14.64 -12.80 -14.00
N SER A 407 -15.84 -13.19 -14.45
CA SER A 407 -16.62 -12.40 -15.40
C SER A 407 -16.94 -11.00 -14.88
N VAL A 408 -17.31 -10.88 -13.60
CA VAL A 408 -17.56 -9.57 -12.97
C VAL A 408 -16.29 -8.71 -12.98
N VAL A 409 -15.15 -9.29 -12.60
CA VAL A 409 -13.85 -8.60 -12.61
C VAL A 409 -13.44 -8.19 -14.03
N ALA A 410 -13.69 -9.04 -15.04
CA ALA A 410 -13.40 -8.73 -16.44
C ALA A 410 -14.23 -7.55 -16.96
N ASP A 411 -15.53 -7.54 -16.69
CA ASP A 411 -16.44 -6.46 -17.08
C ASP A 411 -16.03 -5.13 -16.44
N LEU A 412 -15.81 -5.13 -15.12
CA LEU A 412 -15.36 -3.94 -14.40
C LEU A 412 -14.00 -3.45 -14.91
N LYS A 413 -13.09 -4.36 -15.25
CA LYS A 413 -11.77 -3.98 -15.77
C LYS A 413 -11.90 -3.29 -17.13
N SER A 414 -12.73 -3.85 -18.02
CA SER A 414 -13.01 -3.26 -19.33
C SER A 414 -13.74 -1.92 -19.23
N GLN A 415 -14.63 -1.76 -18.24
CA GLN A 415 -15.42 -0.56 -18.08
C GLN A 415 -14.64 0.57 -17.41
N TYR A 416 -13.76 0.26 -16.45
CA TYR A 416 -13.11 1.24 -15.56
C TYR A 416 -11.59 1.35 -15.72
N THR A 417 -10.97 0.62 -16.64
CA THR A 417 -9.54 0.79 -16.94
C THR A 417 -9.28 0.72 -18.43
N SER A 418 -8.15 1.27 -18.90
CA SER A 418 -7.70 1.14 -20.28
C SER A 418 -7.04 -0.23 -20.57
N TRP A 419 -6.93 -1.10 -19.55
CA TRP A 419 -6.28 -2.39 -19.63
C TRP A 419 -7.26 -3.51 -19.93
N ARG A 420 -6.98 -4.33 -20.94
CA ARG A 420 -7.80 -5.51 -21.23
C ARG A 420 -7.73 -6.58 -20.12
N HIS A 421 -8.80 -7.35 -19.98
CA HIS A 421 -8.77 -8.60 -19.23
C HIS A 421 -7.99 -9.67 -20.01
N VAL A 422 -7.33 -10.58 -19.29
CA VAL A 422 -6.61 -11.71 -19.90
C VAL A 422 -7.36 -12.98 -19.54
N GLU A 423 -7.88 -13.66 -20.55
CA GLU A 423 -8.66 -14.89 -20.37
C GLU A 423 -7.89 -15.96 -19.59
N GLY A 424 -8.61 -16.70 -18.74
CA GLY A 424 -8.03 -17.70 -17.85
C GLY A 424 -7.31 -17.15 -16.62
N THR A 425 -7.43 -15.84 -16.35
CA THR A 425 -6.90 -15.22 -15.11
C THR A 425 -8.00 -14.95 -14.08
N HIS A 426 -7.62 -15.06 -12.82
CA HIS A 426 -8.45 -14.99 -11.62
C HIS A 426 -7.76 -14.13 -10.55
N TRP A 427 -7.31 -12.92 -10.91
CA TRP A 427 -6.56 -12.03 -10.02
C TRP A 427 -7.23 -11.83 -8.64
N GLN A 428 -8.57 -11.77 -8.59
CA GLN A 428 -9.33 -11.60 -7.35
C GLN A 428 -9.09 -12.71 -6.32
N THR A 429 -8.65 -13.90 -6.74
CA THR A 429 -8.31 -15.01 -5.83
C THR A 429 -7.07 -14.75 -4.98
N ARG A 430 -6.27 -13.75 -5.37
CA ARG A 430 -5.06 -13.28 -4.67
C ARG A 430 -5.29 -11.96 -3.95
N PHE A 431 -6.47 -11.36 -4.08
CA PHE A 431 -6.79 -10.09 -3.45
C PHE A 431 -7.25 -10.31 -2.00
N SER A 432 -6.28 -10.40 -1.09
CA SER A 432 -6.51 -10.72 0.32
C SER A 432 -7.40 -9.72 1.05
N HIS A 433 -7.51 -8.48 0.57
CA HIS A 433 -8.41 -7.48 1.13
C HIS A 433 -9.88 -7.88 1.06
N LEU A 434 -10.28 -8.70 0.08
CA LEU A 434 -11.65 -9.24 0.05
C LEU A 434 -11.95 -10.09 1.30
N LEU A 435 -10.94 -10.68 1.94
CA LEU A 435 -11.12 -11.43 3.19
C LEU A 435 -11.27 -10.51 4.40
N ASN A 436 -10.33 -9.60 4.61
CA ASN A 436 -10.25 -8.84 5.87
C ASN A 436 -11.06 -7.54 5.84
N TYR A 437 -11.25 -6.96 4.65
CA TYR A 437 -11.84 -5.65 4.41
C TYR A 437 -13.02 -5.71 3.42
N GLY A 438 -13.68 -6.86 3.29
CA GLY A 438 -14.78 -7.01 2.31
C GLY A 438 -15.82 -5.89 2.48
N ALA A 439 -16.23 -5.28 1.36
CA ALA A 439 -17.05 -4.08 1.25
C ALA A 439 -16.47 -2.79 1.88
N GLY A 440 -15.18 -2.79 2.20
CA GLY A 440 -14.48 -1.70 2.87
C GLY A 440 -13.29 -1.13 2.10
N TYR A 441 -12.93 -1.64 0.92
CA TYR A 441 -11.69 -1.23 0.23
C TYR A 441 -11.71 0.24 -0.21
N TYR A 442 -12.89 0.83 -0.43
CA TYR A 442 -13.06 2.26 -0.75
C TYR A 442 -12.45 3.19 0.31
N SER A 443 -12.31 2.72 1.56
CA SER A 443 -11.74 3.47 2.68
C SER A 443 -10.32 3.99 2.40
N TYR A 444 -9.52 3.27 1.61
CA TYR A 444 -8.19 3.75 1.20
C TYR A 444 -8.27 5.02 0.34
N LEU A 445 -9.30 5.13 -0.51
CA LEU A 445 -9.52 6.33 -1.33
C LEU A 445 -10.04 7.49 -0.48
N TYR A 446 -10.90 7.21 0.50
CA TYR A 446 -11.33 8.21 1.48
C TYR A 446 -10.13 8.79 2.23
N ALA A 447 -9.29 7.90 2.76
CA ALA A 447 -8.08 8.26 3.47
C ALA A 447 -7.12 9.10 2.63
N LYS A 448 -6.91 8.76 1.34
CA LYS A 448 -6.09 9.56 0.43
C LYS A 448 -6.63 10.98 0.25
N CYS A 449 -7.94 11.13 0.03
CA CYS A 449 -8.55 12.45 -0.09
C CYS A 449 -8.41 13.27 1.21
N PHE A 450 -8.74 12.68 2.36
CA PHE A 450 -8.60 13.35 3.65
C PHE A 450 -7.16 13.73 3.95
N ALA A 451 -6.20 12.82 3.72
CA ALA A 451 -4.78 13.08 3.92
C ALA A 451 -4.28 14.22 3.03
N ALA A 452 -4.67 14.25 1.74
CA ALA A 452 -4.33 15.34 0.84
C ALA A 452 -4.85 16.69 1.33
N THR A 453 -6.11 16.76 1.78
CA THR A 453 -6.69 17.99 2.33
C THR A 453 -6.03 18.42 3.63
N ILE A 454 -5.77 17.50 4.56
CA ILE A 454 -5.09 17.80 5.82
C ILE A 454 -3.66 18.30 5.54
N TRP A 455 -2.94 17.63 4.64
CA TRP A 455 -1.59 18.02 4.26
C TRP A 455 -1.57 19.45 3.71
N GLN A 456 -2.35 19.72 2.66
CA GLN A 456 -2.35 21.02 1.98
C GLN A 456 -2.81 22.17 2.88
N LYS A 457 -3.80 21.94 3.75
CA LYS A 457 -4.37 23.02 4.58
C LYS A 457 -3.58 23.29 5.87
N LEU A 458 -2.87 22.30 6.41
CA LEU A 458 -2.30 22.38 7.76
C LEU A 458 -0.79 22.11 7.81
N CYS A 459 -0.28 21.22 6.96
CA CYS A 459 1.07 20.67 7.12
C CYS A 459 2.04 21.20 6.07
N GLN A 460 1.59 21.51 4.85
CA GLN A 460 2.46 21.80 3.72
C GLN A 460 3.31 23.06 3.92
N ASP A 461 2.79 24.11 4.55
CA ASP A 461 3.53 25.37 4.72
C ASP A 461 4.74 25.19 5.65
N ASP A 462 4.54 24.51 6.79
CA ASP A 462 5.60 24.12 7.72
C ASP A 462 5.34 22.70 8.25
N PRO A 463 5.95 21.67 7.63
CA PRO A 463 5.68 20.28 7.98
C PRO A 463 6.17 19.94 9.39
N LEU A 464 7.12 20.68 9.95
CA LEU A 464 7.67 20.41 11.29
C LEU A 464 7.10 21.34 12.36
N SER A 465 5.97 22.01 12.08
CA SER A 465 5.30 22.94 12.99
C SER A 465 4.71 22.23 14.22
N LEU A 466 5.17 22.64 15.41
CA LEU A 466 4.60 22.20 16.70
C LEU A 466 3.13 22.60 16.84
N THR A 467 2.74 23.77 16.31
CA THR A 467 1.34 24.23 16.34
C THR A 467 0.45 23.30 15.52
N THR A 468 0.90 22.92 14.32
CA THR A 468 0.18 21.97 13.46
C THR A 468 0.10 20.60 14.11
N GLY A 469 1.22 20.08 14.63
CA GLY A 469 1.21 18.78 15.30
C GLY A 469 0.39 18.77 16.59
N THR A 470 0.33 19.87 17.35
CA THR A 470 -0.59 20.02 18.48
C THR A 470 -2.04 19.96 18.03
N ALA A 471 -2.39 20.60 16.91
CA ALA A 471 -3.74 20.50 16.34
C ALA A 471 -4.06 19.07 15.87
N LEU A 472 -3.14 18.40 15.16
CA LEU A 472 -3.29 17.00 14.75
C LEU A 472 -3.50 16.08 15.96
N ARG A 473 -2.74 16.29 17.04
CA ARG A 473 -2.89 15.51 18.27
C ARG A 473 -4.24 15.76 18.94
N THR A 474 -4.55 17.02 19.22
CA THR A 474 -5.67 17.39 20.11
C THR A 474 -7.03 17.41 19.42
N LYS A 475 -7.07 17.65 18.11
CA LYS A 475 -8.34 17.69 17.35
C LYS A 475 -8.66 16.40 16.61
N PHE A 476 -7.66 15.54 16.41
CA PHE A 476 -7.78 14.34 15.58
C PHE A 476 -7.32 13.09 16.34
N LEU A 477 -6.01 12.85 16.49
CA LEU A 477 -5.46 11.57 16.96
C LEU A 477 -5.89 11.19 18.39
N GLN A 478 -6.05 12.16 19.30
CA GLN A 478 -6.37 11.85 20.71
C GLN A 478 -7.74 11.19 20.89
N HIS A 479 -8.67 11.46 19.97
CA HIS A 479 -10.05 11.03 20.13
C HIS A 479 -10.25 9.55 19.81
N GLY A 480 -9.35 8.92 19.03
CA GLY A 480 -9.60 7.61 18.46
C GLY A 480 -11.02 7.55 17.86
N GLY A 481 -11.75 6.45 18.09
CA GLY A 481 -13.15 6.28 17.67
C GLY A 481 -14.20 6.92 18.57
N ALA A 482 -13.83 7.74 19.55
CA ALA A 482 -14.77 8.27 20.55
C ALA A 482 -15.47 9.57 20.12
N LYS A 483 -15.13 10.14 18.96
CA LYS A 483 -15.71 11.36 18.40
C LYS A 483 -16.16 11.10 16.96
N ASP A 484 -17.26 11.73 16.55
CA ASP A 484 -17.77 11.60 15.18
C ASP A 484 -16.68 12.01 14.15
N PRO A 485 -16.36 11.16 13.17
CA PRO A 485 -15.35 11.45 12.15
C PRO A 485 -15.56 12.77 11.40
N SER A 486 -16.79 13.11 11.04
CA SER A 486 -17.09 14.33 10.28
C SER A 486 -16.83 15.57 11.12
N GLU A 487 -17.30 15.57 12.37
CA GLU A 487 -17.07 16.67 13.31
C GLU A 487 -15.57 16.82 13.61
N MET A 488 -14.88 15.71 13.82
CA MET A 488 -13.44 15.66 14.08
C MET A 488 -12.64 16.29 12.92
N LEU A 489 -12.93 15.90 11.68
CA LEU A 489 -12.26 16.43 10.50
C LEU A 489 -12.56 17.91 10.27
N LYS A 490 -13.82 18.35 10.43
CA LYS A 490 -14.22 19.75 10.28
C LYS A 490 -13.54 20.66 11.30
N ASP A 491 -13.46 20.22 12.56
CA ASP A 491 -12.77 20.95 13.63
C ASP A 491 -11.25 21.03 13.37
N LEU A 492 -10.65 19.95 12.87
CA LEU A 492 -9.24 19.93 12.50
C LEU A 492 -8.91 20.97 11.43
N VAL A 493 -9.65 21.00 10.32
CA VAL A 493 -9.36 21.92 9.20
C VAL A 493 -10.00 23.30 9.34
N GLY A 494 -10.83 23.53 10.36
CA GLY A 494 -11.51 24.80 10.61
C GLY A 494 -12.66 25.12 9.63
N GLY A 495 -13.32 24.11 9.04
CA GLY A 495 -14.42 24.33 8.09
C GLY A 495 -14.95 23.07 7.42
N THR A 496 -15.91 23.21 6.50
CA THR A 496 -16.57 22.08 5.82
C THR A 496 -15.80 21.53 4.63
N GLY A 497 -14.80 22.23 4.10
CA GLY A 497 -14.09 21.86 2.87
C GLY A 497 -13.15 20.65 2.96
N ILE A 498 -13.43 19.68 3.84
CA ILE A 498 -12.79 18.36 3.90
C ILE A 498 -13.80 17.23 3.66
N VAL A 499 -15.10 17.49 3.85
CA VAL A 499 -16.17 16.51 3.68
C VAL A 499 -17.34 17.10 2.90
N LYS A 500 -18.08 16.26 2.18
CA LYS A 500 -19.33 16.59 1.50
C LYS A 500 -20.43 15.64 1.95
N ASN A 501 -21.68 16.09 1.88
CA ASN A 501 -22.83 15.20 2.03
C ASN A 501 -23.25 14.72 0.63
N LEU A 502 -23.40 13.41 0.46
CA LEU A 502 -23.84 12.78 -0.78
C LEU A 502 -24.86 11.70 -0.42
N ASN A 503 -26.08 11.79 -0.94
CA ASN A 503 -27.16 10.82 -0.72
C ASN A 503 -27.37 10.43 0.77
N GLY A 504 -27.18 11.37 1.70
CA GLY A 504 -27.34 11.13 3.14
C GLY A 504 -26.10 10.58 3.86
N GLY A 505 -25.06 10.17 3.12
CA GLY A 505 -23.75 9.80 3.66
C GLY A 505 -22.73 10.92 3.57
N ILE A 506 -21.55 10.68 4.15
CA ILE A 506 -20.44 11.64 4.19
C ILE A 506 -19.29 11.09 3.35
N VAL A 507 -18.87 11.87 2.36
CA VAL A 507 -17.75 11.55 1.45
C VAL A 507 -16.65 12.61 1.62
N PRO A 508 -15.39 12.32 1.30
CA PRO A 508 -14.33 13.33 1.34
C PRO A 508 -14.52 14.38 0.23
N ASP A 509 -14.03 15.59 0.48
CA ASP A 509 -13.80 16.55 -0.60
C ASP A 509 -12.58 16.10 -1.42
N THR A 510 -12.74 16.02 -2.74
CA THR A 510 -11.73 15.51 -3.66
C THR A 510 -10.83 16.60 -4.26
N ALA A 511 -11.09 17.88 -3.98
CA ALA A 511 -10.42 18.99 -4.66
C ALA A 511 -8.91 19.02 -4.39
N SER A 512 -8.49 18.77 -3.14
CA SER A 512 -7.07 18.70 -2.79
C SER A 512 -6.33 17.59 -3.53
N LEU A 513 -6.93 16.39 -3.58
CA LEU A 513 -6.34 15.28 -4.31
C LEU A 513 -6.29 15.57 -5.82
N ALA A 514 -7.37 16.15 -6.37
CA ALA A 514 -7.43 16.54 -7.77
C ALA A 514 -6.36 17.59 -8.15
N ASP A 515 -6.13 18.58 -7.28
CA ASP A 515 -5.08 19.59 -7.46
C ASP A 515 -3.68 18.98 -7.42
N GLU A 516 -3.39 18.13 -6.42
CA GLU A 516 -2.11 17.41 -6.33
C GLU A 516 -1.83 16.58 -7.59
N MET A 517 -2.89 15.94 -8.10
CA MET A 517 -2.82 15.16 -9.32
C MET A 517 -2.85 15.99 -10.59
N GLY A 518 -2.94 17.32 -10.53
CA GLY A 518 -3.03 18.19 -11.71
C GLY A 518 -4.20 17.82 -12.62
N LEU A 519 -5.36 17.50 -12.04
CA LEU A 519 -6.62 17.22 -12.74
C LEU A 519 -7.48 18.49 -12.88
N VAL A 520 -7.13 19.57 -12.17
CA VAL A 520 -7.83 20.85 -12.24
C VAL A 520 -7.23 21.71 -13.36
N ASP A 521 -8.01 21.96 -14.42
CA ASP A 521 -7.66 22.95 -15.43
C ASP A 521 -7.99 24.36 -14.91
N TYR A 522 -6.98 25.07 -14.41
CA TYR A 522 -7.11 26.48 -14.04
C TYR A 522 -7.35 27.43 -15.24
N ASN A 523 -7.38 26.90 -16.47
CA ASN A 523 -7.56 27.64 -17.72
C ASN A 523 -9.02 27.79 -18.18
N THR A 524 -10.01 27.44 -17.35
CA THR A 524 -11.46 27.63 -17.64
C THR A 524 -12.17 28.53 -16.62
N LYS A 525 -11.53 29.64 -16.22
CA LYS A 525 -12.21 30.75 -15.55
C LYS A 525 -12.17 32.03 -16.37
#